data_AF-A0A2H0D433-F1
#
_entry.id   AF-A0A2H0D433-F1
#
_cell.length_a   1.000
_cell.length_b   1.000
_cell.length_c   1.000
_cell.angle_alpha   90.00
_cell.angle_beta   90.00
_cell.angle_gamma   90.00
#
_symmetry.space_group_name_H-M   'P 1'
#
loop_
_entity.id
_entity.type
_entity.pdbx_description
1 polymer ?
#
loop_
_entity_poly.entity_id
_entity_poly.type
_entity_poly.pdbx_seq_one_letter_code
_entity_poly.pdbx_strand_id
1 'polypeptide(L)'
;LYGTALRAALHNIIKGHTEVSYASLWTYFQTTDKKPNGKVWDMYSDIPGGIPPYEFTFVTKQCGNYSVEGDCYNREHSWPKSWFNDLTPSYSDMFHLFPTDGKVNGQRGNYPYGNVSNPTWTSLNGSKLGSNTFTGYSGTAFEPIDAYKGDFARGSMYMSVRYYLEDSGWSSSGGTNKSDLLPWYANLFYSWNMLDTVSTKEIDRNNAVYTIQKNRNPFIDHPEYAAEIWKTTMSPSVVSVAEMNSSSILIDFSRYLDSTVAVTQQNFIFDHSIANPSSIEWGVNGDVSKILIKVPALATGTTYSIQLKNLKSINNVAMNDTVITFKTSGVSGINNEQEMPEGFVLHQNYPNPFNPSSVISWQLAVGSYATLKIYDVLGNEIAELVNNYLEAGTYKVEFNASSLSSGIYFYSLTAGNNHELRKMVILK
;
A
#
# COMPACT_ATOMS: atom_id res chain seq x y z
N LEU A 1 -3.79 -11.81 -6.89
CA LEU A 1 -3.40 -12.66 -5.73
C LEU A 1 -3.38 -11.76 -4.50
N TYR A 2 -3.48 -12.28 -3.28
CA TYR A 2 -3.39 -11.47 -2.05
C TYR A 2 -2.64 -12.23 -0.94
N GLY A 3 -2.26 -11.52 0.13
CA GLY A 3 -1.67 -12.10 1.33
C GLY A 3 -0.42 -12.92 1.05
N THR A 4 -0.31 -14.09 1.69
CA THR A 4 0.82 -15.01 1.52
C THR A 4 0.94 -15.56 0.09
N ALA A 5 -0.18 -15.71 -0.64
CA ALA A 5 -0.16 -16.17 -2.03
C ALA A 5 0.47 -15.13 -2.96
N LEU A 6 0.14 -13.84 -2.80
CA LEU A 6 0.79 -12.76 -3.55
C LEU A 6 2.26 -12.65 -3.17
N ARG A 7 2.58 -12.68 -1.86
CA ARG A 7 3.97 -12.67 -1.38
C ARG A 7 4.79 -13.81 -1.97
N ALA A 8 4.26 -15.03 -1.99
CA ALA A 8 4.92 -16.18 -2.60
C ALA A 8 5.12 -16.02 -4.12
N ALA A 9 4.13 -15.48 -4.83
CA ALA A 9 4.26 -15.22 -6.27
C ALA A 9 5.33 -14.16 -6.56
N LEU A 10 5.33 -13.04 -5.84
CA LEU A 10 6.34 -11.99 -5.98
C LEU A 10 7.73 -12.50 -5.60
N HIS A 11 7.85 -13.26 -4.51
CA HIS A 11 9.08 -13.95 -4.14
C HIS A 11 9.61 -14.78 -5.32
N ASN A 12 8.77 -15.61 -5.94
CA ASN A 12 9.18 -16.44 -7.08
C ASN A 12 9.64 -15.62 -8.30
N ILE A 13 9.13 -14.40 -8.48
CA ILE A 13 9.55 -13.49 -9.55
C ILE A 13 10.91 -12.85 -9.24
N ILE A 14 11.13 -12.42 -7.99
CA ILE A 14 12.29 -11.61 -7.63
C ILE A 14 13.44 -12.41 -6.98
N LYS A 15 13.23 -13.71 -6.73
CA LYS A 15 14.27 -14.61 -6.20
C LYS A 15 15.37 -14.91 -7.21
N GLY A 16 16.51 -15.41 -6.72
CA GLY A 16 17.64 -15.78 -7.58
C GLY A 16 18.33 -14.58 -8.23
N HIS A 17 18.36 -13.44 -7.53
CA HIS A 17 19.08 -12.27 -7.99
C HIS A 17 20.59 -12.50 -8.08
N THR A 18 21.27 -11.69 -8.89
CA THR A 18 22.73 -11.74 -9.03
C THR A 18 23.37 -11.19 -7.77
N GLU A 19 24.08 -12.04 -7.01
CA GLU A 19 24.86 -11.60 -5.85
C GLU A 19 26.07 -10.77 -6.32
N VAL A 20 26.27 -9.61 -5.71
CA VAL A 20 27.45 -8.77 -5.92
C VAL A 20 28.37 -8.85 -4.71
N SER A 21 29.66 -8.59 -4.90
CA SER A 21 30.59 -8.54 -3.76
C SER A 21 30.30 -7.33 -2.88
N TYR A 22 30.42 -7.48 -1.56
CA TYR A 22 30.23 -6.36 -0.62
C TYR A 22 31.21 -5.18 -0.90
N ALA A 23 32.41 -5.47 -1.41
CA ALA A 23 33.37 -4.44 -1.82
C ALA A 23 32.89 -3.64 -3.04
N SER A 24 32.24 -4.30 -4.01
CA SER A 24 31.78 -3.65 -5.25
C SER A 24 30.67 -2.61 -5.04
N LEU A 25 29.96 -2.66 -3.92
CA LEU A 25 28.92 -1.68 -3.57
C LEU A 25 29.41 -0.24 -3.61
N TRP A 26 30.66 0.02 -3.21
CA TRP A 26 31.25 1.36 -3.30
C TRP A 26 31.30 1.92 -4.72
N THR A 27 31.46 1.04 -5.71
CA THR A 27 31.44 1.42 -7.12
C THR A 27 30.00 1.63 -7.56
N TYR A 28 29.10 0.70 -7.21
CA TYR A 28 27.72 0.77 -7.67
C TYR A 28 26.93 1.96 -7.09
N PHE A 29 27.19 2.39 -5.86
CA PHE A 29 26.59 3.59 -5.28
C PHE A 29 26.81 4.87 -6.11
N GLN A 30 27.88 4.93 -6.91
CA GLN A 30 28.13 6.07 -7.83
C GLN A 30 27.11 6.16 -8.97
N THR A 31 26.36 5.07 -9.19
CA THR A 31 25.29 4.97 -10.19
C THR A 31 23.90 4.85 -9.56
N THR A 32 23.78 4.16 -8.42
CA THR A 32 22.47 3.89 -7.78
C THR A 32 22.04 4.96 -6.78
N ASP A 33 22.98 5.68 -6.17
CA ASP A 33 22.73 6.58 -5.03
C ASP A 33 23.48 7.92 -5.23
N LYS A 34 23.42 8.46 -6.45
CA LYS A 34 24.06 9.72 -6.84
C LYS A 34 23.03 10.85 -6.96
N LYS A 35 23.24 11.93 -6.22
CA LYS A 35 22.45 13.16 -6.33
C LYS A 35 22.69 13.86 -7.68
N PRO A 36 21.78 14.75 -8.12
CA PRO A 36 21.97 15.55 -9.33
C PRO A 36 23.27 16.38 -9.35
N ASN A 37 23.75 16.82 -8.17
CA ASN A 37 25.02 17.54 -8.01
C ASN A 37 26.27 16.63 -8.01
N GLY A 38 26.10 15.33 -8.24
CA GLY A 38 27.19 14.34 -8.28
C GLY A 38 27.66 13.85 -6.90
N LYS A 39 27.05 14.31 -5.81
CA LYS A 39 27.36 13.87 -4.43
C LYS A 39 26.64 12.57 -4.08
N VAL A 40 27.09 11.95 -2.98
CA VAL A 40 26.42 10.77 -2.40
C VAL A 40 25.01 11.16 -1.95
N TRP A 41 24.02 10.35 -2.30
CA TRP A 41 22.64 10.51 -1.84
C TRP A 41 22.44 9.85 -0.48
N ASP A 42 23.04 10.46 0.53
CA ASP A 42 22.97 10.00 1.92
C ASP A 42 21.65 10.40 2.58
N MET A 43 20.77 9.43 2.79
CA MET A 43 19.45 9.63 3.38
C MET A 43 19.48 10.00 4.88
N TYR A 44 20.64 9.90 5.55
CA TYR A 44 20.84 10.29 6.94
C TYR A 44 21.44 11.70 7.13
N SER A 45 21.88 12.35 6.06
CA SER A 45 22.27 13.77 6.08
C SER A 45 21.45 14.63 5.13
N ASP A 46 20.83 14.06 4.10
CA ASP A 46 20.08 14.83 3.12
C ASP A 46 18.81 15.45 3.71
N ILE A 47 18.48 16.65 3.21
CA ILE A 47 17.26 17.40 3.53
C ILE A 47 16.62 17.77 2.18
N PRO A 48 15.66 16.96 1.67
CA PRO A 48 15.01 17.24 0.38
C PRO A 48 14.38 18.64 0.34
N GLY A 49 14.70 19.41 -0.70
CA GLY A 49 14.27 20.81 -0.85
C GLY A 49 14.97 21.82 0.07
N GLY A 50 15.87 21.35 0.94
CA GLY A 50 16.67 22.17 1.85
C GLY A 50 18.17 22.08 1.59
N ILE A 51 18.94 22.64 2.52
CA ILE A 51 20.41 22.58 2.51
C ILE A 51 20.84 21.50 3.50
N PRO A 52 21.47 20.39 3.06
CA PRO A 52 21.99 19.40 3.99
C PRO A 52 23.12 20.00 4.84
N PRO A 53 23.30 19.56 6.11
CA PRO A 53 24.35 20.05 6.99
C PRO A 53 25.76 19.77 6.46
N TYR A 54 25.91 18.71 5.64
CA TYR A 54 27.12 18.33 4.92
C TYR A 54 26.77 17.38 3.77
N GLU A 55 27.70 17.18 2.84
CA GLU A 55 27.55 16.21 1.76
C GLU A 55 28.86 15.44 1.54
N PHE A 56 28.74 14.17 1.14
CA PHE A 56 29.90 13.34 0.82
C PHE A 56 30.20 13.32 -0.67
N THR A 57 31.49 13.21 -1.00
CA THR A 57 31.94 12.92 -2.37
C THR A 57 32.30 11.46 -2.46
N PHE A 58 31.87 10.78 -3.52
CA PHE A 58 32.22 9.39 -3.75
C PHE A 58 33.73 9.16 -3.66
N VAL A 59 34.11 7.96 -3.22
CA VAL A 59 35.51 7.50 -3.06
C VAL A 59 36.28 8.20 -1.92
N THR A 60 35.86 9.39 -1.50
CA THR A 60 36.46 10.11 -0.36
C THR A 60 35.71 9.79 0.93
N LYS A 61 36.42 9.64 2.06
CA LYS A 61 35.79 9.41 3.37
C LYS A 61 34.79 8.23 3.39
N GLN A 62 35.18 7.11 2.79
CA GLN A 62 34.52 5.82 2.96
C GLN A 62 35.11 5.12 4.19
N CYS A 63 34.31 4.86 5.23
CA CYS A 63 34.89 4.31 6.47
C CYS A 63 33.91 3.51 7.34
N GLY A 64 34.42 2.97 8.45
CA GLY A 64 33.63 2.34 9.52
C GLY A 64 33.89 2.92 10.93
N ASN A 65 34.74 3.95 11.05
CA ASN A 65 35.11 4.57 12.31
C ASN A 65 34.80 6.07 12.27
N TYR A 66 33.90 6.53 13.13
CA TYR A 66 33.37 7.91 13.15
C TYR A 66 33.11 8.34 14.59
N SER A 67 33.30 9.62 14.87
CA SER A 67 33.03 10.23 16.17
C SER A 67 31.82 11.15 16.10
N VAL A 68 31.70 11.93 15.01
CA VAL A 68 30.64 12.91 14.77
C VAL A 68 30.01 12.72 13.38
N GLU A 69 28.82 13.28 13.20
CA GLU A 69 28.15 13.37 11.89
C GLU A 69 29.03 14.15 10.89
N GLY A 70 29.13 13.66 9.65
CA GLY A 70 29.95 14.25 8.58
C GLY A 70 31.40 13.78 8.52
N ASP A 71 31.84 12.92 9.45
CA ASP A 71 33.18 12.35 9.42
C ASP A 71 33.42 11.54 8.14
N CYS A 72 32.51 10.59 7.87
CA CYS A 72 32.59 9.66 6.76
C CYS A 72 31.22 9.04 6.48
N TYR A 73 31.06 8.44 5.30
CA TYR A 73 29.90 7.62 4.99
C TYR A 73 30.27 6.13 4.96
N ASN A 74 29.30 5.28 5.28
CA ASN A 74 29.42 3.84 5.31
C ASN A 74 28.25 3.17 4.54
N ARG A 75 28.22 1.84 4.56
CA ARG A 75 27.12 1.04 3.98
C ARG A 75 26.13 0.73 5.09
N GLU A 76 24.94 1.28 4.99
CA GLU A 76 23.82 1.00 5.88
C GLU A 76 23.08 -0.24 5.45
N HIS A 77 22.94 -1.19 6.38
CA HIS A 77 22.06 -2.34 6.27
C HIS A 77 20.70 -1.96 6.85
N SER A 78 19.82 -1.38 6.03
CA SER A 78 18.50 -0.88 6.52
C SER A 78 17.66 -2.01 7.12
N TRP A 79 17.83 -3.22 6.63
CA TRP A 79 17.53 -4.45 7.36
C TRP A 79 18.80 -4.91 8.09
N PRO A 80 18.90 -4.82 9.43
CA PRO A 80 20.16 -5.06 10.14
C PRO A 80 20.76 -6.43 9.84
N LYS A 81 22.05 -6.46 9.52
CA LYS A 81 22.80 -7.70 9.25
C LYS A 81 22.80 -8.70 10.41
N SER A 82 22.66 -8.21 11.66
CA SER A 82 22.47 -9.05 12.84
C SER A 82 21.15 -9.83 12.85
N TRP A 83 20.14 -9.40 12.08
CA TRP A 83 18.86 -10.10 11.99
C TRP A 83 18.92 -11.29 11.02
N PHE A 84 19.92 -11.34 10.14
CA PHE A 84 20.15 -12.46 9.22
C PHE A 84 21.52 -13.10 9.36
N ASN A 85 22.22 -12.83 10.48
CA ASN A 85 23.51 -13.43 10.83
C ASN A 85 24.56 -13.32 9.72
N ASP A 86 24.63 -12.14 9.08
CA ASP A 86 25.57 -11.83 7.99
C ASP A 86 25.50 -12.79 6.77
N LEU A 87 24.41 -13.57 6.64
CA LEU A 87 24.23 -14.53 5.55
C LEU A 87 24.11 -13.87 4.16
N THR A 88 24.66 -14.56 3.16
CA THR A 88 24.49 -14.25 1.74
C THR A 88 23.29 -15.02 1.17
N PRO A 89 22.62 -14.50 0.12
CA PRO A 89 22.96 -13.30 -0.63
C PRO A 89 22.42 -11.98 -0.01
N SER A 90 21.71 -12.04 1.13
CA SER A 90 21.17 -10.85 1.81
C SER A 90 22.22 -9.83 2.20
N TYR A 91 23.44 -10.26 2.54
CA TYR A 91 24.49 -9.36 3.01
C TYR A 91 24.88 -8.25 2.02
N SER A 92 24.74 -8.48 0.71
CA SER A 92 25.12 -7.54 -0.34
C SER A 92 23.95 -7.13 -1.25
N ASP A 93 22.71 -7.44 -0.86
CA ASP A 93 21.54 -7.07 -1.64
C ASP A 93 21.35 -5.55 -1.68
N MET A 94 21.40 -4.98 -2.87
CA MET A 94 21.41 -3.53 -3.08
C MET A 94 20.09 -2.84 -2.73
N PHE A 95 18.97 -3.56 -2.63
CA PHE A 95 17.67 -2.93 -2.32
C PHE A 95 17.47 -2.54 -0.86
N HIS A 96 18.35 -2.99 0.04
CA HIS A 96 18.37 -2.59 1.45
C HIS A 96 19.70 -1.98 1.89
N LEU A 97 20.66 -1.85 0.97
CA LEU A 97 21.96 -1.22 1.22
C LEU A 97 22.00 0.19 0.70
N PHE A 98 22.29 1.15 1.58
CA PHE A 98 22.36 2.57 1.24
C PHE A 98 23.71 3.15 1.67
N PRO A 99 24.31 4.08 0.91
CA PRO A 99 25.45 4.85 1.38
C PRO A 99 24.95 5.94 2.33
N THR A 100 25.29 5.85 3.61
CA THR A 100 24.80 6.82 4.60
C THR A 100 25.88 7.33 5.52
N ASP A 101 25.63 8.44 6.21
CA ASP A 101 26.48 8.91 7.28
C ASP A 101 26.79 7.80 8.29
N GLY A 102 28.07 7.64 8.62
CA GLY A 102 28.53 6.60 9.53
C GLY A 102 28.02 6.80 10.95
N LYS A 103 28.04 8.03 11.48
CA LYS A 103 27.59 8.32 12.84
C LYS A 103 26.11 8.07 13.01
N VAL A 104 25.28 8.52 12.07
CA VAL A 104 23.83 8.28 12.11
C VAL A 104 23.51 6.78 11.97
N ASN A 105 24.19 6.07 11.06
CA ASN A 105 24.09 4.61 10.97
C ASN A 105 24.48 3.94 12.30
N GLY A 106 25.60 4.34 12.91
CA GLY A 106 26.03 3.84 14.22
C GLY A 106 25.01 4.07 15.34
N GLN A 107 24.33 5.22 15.33
CA GLN A 107 23.25 5.52 16.28
C GLN A 107 22.00 4.68 16.00
N ARG A 108 21.68 4.45 14.72
CA ARG A 108 20.59 3.56 14.30
C ARG A 108 20.82 2.12 14.78
N GLY A 109 22.06 1.64 14.73
CA GLY A 109 22.44 0.32 15.23
C GLY A 109 21.62 -0.82 14.59
N ASN A 110 20.98 -1.65 15.42
CA ASN A 110 20.09 -2.73 14.98
C ASN A 110 18.63 -2.53 15.43
N TYR A 111 18.27 -1.29 15.79
CA TYR A 111 16.91 -0.97 16.22
C TYR A 111 15.94 -1.05 15.04
N PRO A 112 14.71 -1.55 15.25
CA PRO A 112 13.69 -1.47 14.22
C PRO A 112 13.35 -0.01 13.91
N TYR A 113 12.85 0.22 12.71
CA TYR A 113 12.28 1.52 12.39
C TYR A 113 10.99 1.75 13.20
N GLY A 114 10.65 3.01 13.49
CA GLY A 114 9.46 3.36 14.26
C GLY A 114 9.23 4.86 14.30
N ASN A 115 8.15 5.29 14.96
CA ASN A 115 7.88 6.71 15.19
C ASN A 115 8.35 7.13 16.58
N VAL A 116 9.02 8.28 16.70
CA VAL A 116 9.64 8.76 17.94
C VAL A 116 9.21 10.20 18.22
N SER A 117 8.27 10.37 19.16
CA SER A 117 7.84 11.71 19.60
C SER A 117 8.79 12.35 20.61
N ASN A 118 9.42 11.55 21.46
CA ASN A 118 10.35 12.00 22.50
C ASN A 118 11.74 11.37 22.28
N PRO A 119 12.58 11.97 21.43
CA PRO A 119 13.88 11.39 21.09
C PRO A 119 14.87 11.45 22.26
N THR A 120 15.65 10.38 22.43
CA THR A 120 16.87 10.39 23.25
C THR A 120 18.06 10.93 22.48
N TRP A 121 18.00 10.91 21.14
CA TRP A 121 18.97 11.50 20.24
C TRP A 121 18.31 11.94 18.93
N THR A 122 18.84 12.99 18.30
CA THR A 122 18.38 13.52 17.01
C THR A 122 19.60 13.87 16.15
N SER A 123 19.61 13.43 14.90
CA SER A 123 20.64 13.75 13.92
C SER A 123 20.51 15.19 13.42
N LEU A 124 21.53 15.69 12.72
CA LEU A 124 21.50 17.01 12.12
C LEU A 124 20.45 17.16 11.01
N ASN A 125 20.08 16.07 10.32
CA ASN A 125 18.99 16.12 9.34
C ASN A 125 17.60 15.96 9.98
N GLY A 126 17.51 15.57 11.26
CA GLY A 126 16.25 15.42 11.99
C GLY A 126 15.76 13.98 12.18
N SER A 127 16.54 12.98 11.77
CA SER A 127 16.29 11.58 12.14
C SER A 127 16.42 11.42 13.65
N LYS A 128 15.68 10.48 14.24
CA LYS A 128 15.54 10.34 15.69
C LYS A 128 15.82 8.93 16.17
N LEU A 129 16.37 8.82 17.37
CA LEU A 129 16.41 7.59 18.14
C LEU A 129 15.66 7.81 19.44
N GLY A 130 14.81 6.86 19.84
CA GLY A 130 14.09 6.96 21.11
C GLY A 130 13.03 5.88 21.27
N SER A 131 12.17 6.02 22.27
CA SER A 131 11.06 5.09 22.50
C SER A 131 10.06 5.13 21.35
N ASN A 132 9.70 3.96 20.82
CA ASN A 132 8.69 3.85 19.78
C ASN A 132 7.31 4.28 20.30
N THR A 133 6.60 5.02 19.47
CA THR A 133 5.24 5.52 19.73
C THR A 133 4.20 4.90 18.80
N PHE A 134 4.63 4.16 17.76
CA PHE A 134 3.71 3.44 16.88
C PHE A 134 3.14 2.20 17.58
N THR A 135 1.82 2.03 17.56
CA THR A 135 1.15 0.96 18.31
C THR A 135 1.63 -0.43 17.92
N GLY A 136 1.93 -1.27 18.92
CA GLY A 136 2.31 -2.68 18.74
C GLY A 136 3.78 -3.01 19.05
N TYR A 137 4.60 -2.01 19.39
CA TYR A 137 5.96 -2.20 19.90
C TYR A 137 6.31 -1.10 20.92
N SER A 138 6.99 -1.47 22.02
CA SER A 138 7.32 -0.54 23.12
C SER A 138 8.83 -0.35 23.34
N GLY A 139 9.67 -0.91 22.48
CA GLY A 139 11.12 -0.77 22.57
C GLY A 139 11.67 0.50 21.92
N THR A 140 12.99 0.61 21.90
CA THR A 140 13.70 1.66 21.17
C THR A 140 13.55 1.47 19.67
N ALA A 141 13.26 2.55 18.95
CA ALA A 141 13.20 2.59 17.51
C ALA A 141 13.98 3.78 16.93
N PHE A 142 14.35 3.64 15.66
CA PHE A 142 14.92 4.71 14.86
C PHE A 142 13.88 5.25 13.88
N GLU A 143 13.73 6.57 13.81
CA GLU A 143 12.82 7.26 12.89
C GLU A 143 13.65 8.08 11.89
N PRO A 144 13.71 7.71 10.60
CA PRO A 144 14.25 8.58 9.58
C PRO A 144 13.31 9.77 9.36
N ILE A 145 13.79 10.84 8.73
CA ILE A 145 12.95 11.97 8.35
C ILE A 145 11.82 11.56 7.41
N ASP A 146 10.72 12.33 7.40
CA ASP A 146 9.50 11.98 6.68
C ASP A 146 9.71 11.71 5.19
N ALA A 147 10.61 12.45 4.55
CA ALA A 147 10.91 12.34 3.12
C ALA A 147 11.68 11.06 2.70
N TYR A 148 12.05 10.21 3.66
CA TYR A 148 12.75 8.95 3.41
C TYR A 148 12.09 7.73 4.08
N LYS A 149 10.94 7.93 4.73
CA LYS A 149 10.20 6.85 5.40
C LYS A 149 9.71 5.81 4.40
N GLY A 150 9.24 6.25 3.24
CA GLY A 150 8.77 5.42 2.14
C GLY A 150 9.88 4.55 1.55
N ASP A 151 11.06 5.13 1.29
CA ASP A 151 12.24 4.41 0.81
C ASP A 151 12.63 3.26 1.74
N PHE A 152 12.78 3.54 3.04
CA PHE A 152 13.14 2.52 4.02
C PHE A 152 12.03 1.47 4.22
N ALA A 153 10.77 1.88 4.14
CA ALA A 153 9.62 0.97 4.16
C ALA A 153 9.64 0.02 2.97
N ARG A 154 9.78 0.54 1.74
CA ARG A 154 9.81 -0.27 0.51
C ARG A 154 11.04 -1.17 0.43
N GLY A 155 12.20 -0.72 0.92
CA GLY A 155 13.38 -1.58 1.07
C GLY A 155 13.14 -2.75 2.05
N SER A 156 12.50 -2.47 3.19
CA SER A 156 12.18 -3.50 4.19
C SER A 156 11.09 -4.48 3.72
N MET A 157 10.05 -3.98 3.06
CA MET A 157 9.01 -4.80 2.43
C MET A 157 9.61 -5.70 1.34
N TYR A 158 10.53 -5.17 0.54
CA TYR A 158 11.30 -5.98 -0.42
C TYR A 158 12.06 -7.11 0.28
N MET A 159 12.81 -6.82 1.35
CA MET A 159 13.56 -7.87 2.06
C MET A 159 12.64 -8.99 2.57
N SER A 160 11.46 -8.61 3.09
CA SER A 160 10.46 -9.57 3.56
C SER A 160 9.91 -10.47 2.46
N VAL A 161 9.68 -9.93 1.25
CA VAL A 161 9.19 -10.72 0.10
C VAL A 161 10.31 -11.48 -0.57
N ARG A 162 11.44 -10.84 -0.83
CA ARG A 162 12.57 -11.45 -1.51
C ARG A 162 13.01 -12.68 -0.74
N TYR A 163 13.27 -12.59 0.56
CA TYR A 163 13.77 -13.74 1.33
C TYR A 163 12.67 -14.62 1.94
N TYR A 164 11.41 -14.48 1.51
CA TYR A 164 10.33 -15.34 1.96
C TYR A 164 10.66 -16.81 1.69
N LEU A 165 10.58 -17.67 2.72
CA LEU A 165 10.97 -19.09 2.68
C LEU A 165 12.47 -19.37 2.42
N GLU A 166 13.31 -18.34 2.33
CA GLU A 166 14.79 -18.42 2.17
C GLU A 166 15.52 -17.84 3.39
N ASP A 167 14.89 -17.85 4.56
CA ASP A 167 15.37 -17.22 5.80
C ASP A 167 15.87 -18.23 6.85
N SER A 168 16.29 -19.40 6.39
CA SER A 168 16.95 -20.38 7.24
C SER A 168 18.21 -19.76 7.83
N GLY A 169 18.32 -19.79 9.16
CA GLY A 169 19.43 -19.16 9.88
C GLY A 169 19.24 -17.67 10.18
N TRP A 170 18.11 -17.05 9.82
CA TRP A 170 17.78 -15.69 10.28
C TRP A 170 17.26 -15.70 11.72
N SER A 171 17.47 -14.58 12.42
CA SER A 171 17.02 -14.33 13.79
C SER A 171 15.72 -13.49 13.78
N SER A 172 14.94 -13.59 14.85
CA SER A 172 13.85 -12.64 15.11
C SER A 172 14.38 -11.33 15.69
N SER A 173 13.58 -10.27 15.59
CA SER A 173 13.88 -8.92 16.08
C SER A 173 12.64 -8.27 16.70
N GLY A 174 12.78 -7.02 17.14
CA GLY A 174 11.63 -6.22 17.59
C GLY A 174 10.57 -5.99 16.51
N GLY A 175 10.95 -6.01 15.23
CA GLY A 175 10.06 -5.77 14.08
C GLY A 175 9.75 -7.00 13.23
N THR A 176 10.51 -8.09 13.36
CA THR A 176 10.46 -9.21 12.41
C THR A 176 10.55 -10.56 13.11
N ASN A 177 9.90 -11.57 12.51
CA ASN A 177 10.20 -12.97 12.77
C ASN A 177 10.90 -13.53 11.52
N LYS A 178 12.24 -13.54 11.54
CA LYS A 178 13.03 -13.83 10.34
C LYS A 178 12.63 -12.92 9.18
N SER A 179 12.32 -13.43 7.99
CA SER A 179 11.86 -12.62 6.85
C SER A 179 10.44 -12.07 7.02
N ASP A 180 9.64 -12.58 7.97
CA ASP A 180 8.28 -12.10 8.19
C ASP A 180 8.28 -10.79 8.98
N LEU A 181 7.57 -9.78 8.46
CA LEU A 181 7.27 -8.57 9.23
C LEU A 181 6.25 -8.89 10.32
N LEU A 182 6.52 -8.47 11.56
CA LEU A 182 5.50 -8.50 12.62
C LEU A 182 4.35 -7.54 12.27
N PRO A 183 3.11 -7.79 12.75
CA PRO A 183 1.95 -7.01 12.34
C PRO A 183 2.10 -5.49 12.54
N TRP A 184 2.69 -5.06 13.66
CA TRP A 184 2.93 -3.64 13.94
C TRP A 184 3.89 -3.00 12.92
N TYR A 185 4.92 -3.74 12.53
CA TYR A 185 5.97 -3.25 11.66
C TYR A 185 5.52 -3.22 10.20
N ALA A 186 4.73 -4.21 9.79
CA ALA A 186 4.02 -4.20 8.52
C ALA A 186 3.04 -3.01 8.42
N ASN A 187 2.30 -2.71 9.50
CA ASN A 187 1.39 -1.55 9.53
C ASN A 187 2.14 -0.21 9.49
N LEU A 188 3.28 -0.11 10.18
CA LEU A 188 4.16 1.05 10.10
C LEU A 188 4.61 1.29 8.66
N PHE A 189 5.19 0.27 8.01
CA PHE A 189 5.70 0.39 6.66
C PHE A 189 4.61 0.60 5.62
N TYR A 190 3.42 0.02 5.79
CA TYR A 190 2.27 0.36 4.97
C TYR A 190 1.90 1.85 5.11
N SER A 191 1.85 2.38 6.34
CA SER A 191 1.56 3.79 6.58
C SER A 191 2.61 4.71 5.94
N TRP A 192 3.89 4.40 6.16
CA TRP A 192 5.00 5.16 5.56
C TRP A 192 4.99 5.10 4.03
N ASN A 193 4.70 3.95 3.43
CA ASN A 193 4.58 3.80 1.98
C ASN A 193 3.43 4.64 1.40
N MET A 194 2.34 4.84 2.14
CA MET A 194 1.21 5.68 1.72
C MET A 194 1.46 7.17 1.89
N LEU A 195 2.18 7.57 2.94
CA LEU A 195 2.46 8.96 3.26
C LEU A 195 3.64 9.51 2.45
N ASP A 196 4.66 8.68 2.23
CA ASP A 196 5.84 9.00 1.43
C ASP A 196 5.84 8.12 0.17
N THR A 197 5.15 8.62 -0.86
CA THR A 197 4.94 7.92 -2.13
C THR A 197 6.24 7.75 -2.91
N VAL A 198 6.29 6.73 -3.77
CA VAL A 198 7.47 6.43 -4.62
C VAL A 198 7.97 7.68 -5.34
N SER A 199 9.25 8.00 -5.12
CA SER A 199 9.91 9.17 -5.71
C SER A 199 10.67 8.82 -7.00
N THR A 200 11.01 9.84 -7.81
CA THR A 200 11.89 9.66 -8.98
C THR A 200 13.25 9.06 -8.58
N LYS A 201 13.80 9.47 -7.43
CA LYS A 201 15.03 8.90 -6.86
C LYS A 201 14.93 7.38 -6.74
N GLU A 202 13.82 6.87 -6.21
CA GLU A 202 13.63 5.44 -6.04
C GLU A 202 13.43 4.70 -7.35
N ILE A 203 12.69 5.29 -8.30
CA ILE A 203 12.50 4.72 -9.64
C ILE A 203 13.85 4.59 -10.35
N ASP A 204 14.65 5.65 -10.34
CA ASP A 204 15.99 5.67 -10.96
C ASP A 204 16.92 4.66 -10.29
N ARG A 205 16.90 4.60 -8.96
CA ARG A 205 17.65 3.61 -8.19
C ARG A 205 17.20 2.19 -8.51
N ASN A 206 15.90 1.91 -8.61
CA ASN A 206 15.37 0.58 -8.93
C ASN A 206 15.79 0.15 -10.34
N ASN A 207 15.76 1.07 -11.31
CA ASN A 207 16.27 0.83 -12.66
C ASN A 207 17.78 0.54 -12.65
N ALA A 208 18.58 1.36 -11.96
CA ALA A 208 20.02 1.19 -11.88
C ALA A 208 20.42 -0.12 -11.21
N VAL A 209 19.81 -0.45 -10.06
CA VAL A 209 20.03 -1.72 -9.36
C VAL A 209 19.63 -2.91 -10.24
N TYR A 210 18.51 -2.84 -10.96
CA TYR A 210 18.10 -3.90 -11.88
C TYR A 210 19.17 -4.21 -12.94
N THR A 211 19.87 -3.20 -13.45
CA THR A 211 20.94 -3.44 -14.44
C THR A 211 22.10 -4.27 -13.88
N ILE A 212 22.30 -4.26 -12.56
CA ILE A 212 23.39 -4.93 -11.84
C ILE A 212 22.92 -6.25 -11.23
N GLN A 213 21.90 -6.20 -10.37
CA GLN A 213 21.42 -7.29 -9.53
C GLN A 213 20.39 -8.19 -10.24
N LYS A 214 19.85 -7.74 -11.39
CA LYS A 214 18.90 -8.49 -12.25
C LYS A 214 17.56 -8.86 -11.62
N ASN A 215 17.20 -8.25 -10.49
CA ASN A 215 15.84 -8.25 -9.95
C ASN A 215 15.41 -6.81 -9.60
N ARG A 216 14.12 -6.61 -9.32
CA ARG A 216 13.52 -5.31 -9.01
C ARG A 216 12.88 -5.33 -7.63
N ASN A 217 12.77 -4.16 -7.00
CA ASN A 217 11.93 -3.98 -5.84
C ASN A 217 10.47 -3.78 -6.30
N PRO A 218 9.58 -4.77 -6.10
CA PRO A 218 8.21 -4.68 -6.59
C PRO A 218 7.40 -3.60 -5.88
N PHE A 219 7.80 -3.13 -4.69
CA PHE A 219 7.09 -2.07 -3.98
C PHE A 219 7.46 -0.67 -4.48
N ILE A 220 8.54 -0.54 -5.27
CA ILE A 220 8.84 0.69 -6.01
C ILE A 220 8.06 0.71 -7.32
N ASP A 221 7.98 -0.43 -8.02
CA ASP A 221 7.22 -0.52 -9.27
C ASP A 221 5.69 -0.53 -9.05
N HIS A 222 5.25 -1.14 -7.93
CA HIS A 222 3.86 -1.38 -7.54
C HIS A 222 3.68 -1.20 -6.02
N PRO A 223 3.70 0.06 -5.51
CA PRO A 223 3.55 0.34 -4.07
C PRO A 223 2.23 -0.15 -3.48
N GLU A 224 1.20 -0.37 -4.29
CA GLU A 224 -0.09 -0.95 -3.90
C GLU A 224 0.01 -2.37 -3.35
N TYR A 225 1.03 -3.14 -3.75
CA TYR A 225 1.23 -4.52 -3.26
C TYR A 225 1.45 -4.58 -1.75
N ALA A 226 1.91 -3.49 -1.13
CA ALA A 226 2.02 -3.41 0.33
C ALA A 226 0.65 -3.64 1.00
N ALA A 227 -0.41 -3.03 0.47
CA ALA A 227 -1.77 -3.24 0.94
C ALA A 227 -2.21 -4.68 0.69
N GLU A 228 -1.97 -5.19 -0.51
CA GLU A 228 -2.43 -6.52 -0.91
C GLU A 228 -1.80 -7.66 -0.10
N ILE A 229 -0.57 -7.48 0.40
CA ILE A 229 0.16 -8.47 1.20
C ILE A 229 -0.08 -8.33 2.70
N TRP A 230 -0.09 -7.11 3.24
CA TRP A 230 -0.05 -6.89 4.70
C TRP A 230 -1.28 -6.20 5.30
N LYS A 231 -2.13 -5.54 4.50
CA LYS A 231 -3.44 -5.08 4.99
C LYS A 231 -4.29 -6.26 5.49
N THR A 232 -3.96 -7.47 5.05
CA THR A 232 -4.63 -8.74 5.35
C THR A 232 -4.28 -9.39 6.69
N THR A 233 -3.28 -8.90 7.45
CA THR A 233 -2.88 -9.48 8.75
C THR A 233 -3.61 -8.88 9.96
N MET A 234 -4.45 -7.86 9.75
CA MET A 234 -5.28 -7.25 10.79
C MET A 234 -6.64 -7.92 10.89
N SER A 235 -7.15 -8.09 12.11
CA SER A 235 -8.53 -8.54 12.34
C SER A 235 -9.51 -7.62 11.61
N PRO A 236 -10.51 -8.17 10.90
CA PRO A 236 -11.60 -7.37 10.36
C PRO A 236 -12.31 -6.60 11.47
N SER A 237 -12.85 -5.44 11.14
CA SER A 237 -13.71 -4.63 12.00
C SER A 237 -14.85 -4.05 11.18
N VAL A 238 -15.98 -3.74 11.81
CA VAL A 238 -17.07 -3.04 11.13
C VAL A 238 -16.67 -1.58 10.91
N VAL A 239 -16.85 -1.10 9.69
CA VAL A 239 -16.68 0.29 9.29
C VAL A 239 -18.01 1.02 9.44
N SER A 240 -19.10 0.44 8.94
CA SER A 240 -20.44 1.01 9.02
C SER A 240 -21.54 -0.06 8.92
N VAL A 241 -22.75 0.29 9.37
CA VAL A 241 -23.97 -0.50 9.19
C VAL A 241 -25.13 0.44 8.84
N ALA A 242 -25.92 0.11 7.82
CA ALA A 242 -27.02 0.93 7.35
C ALA A 242 -28.24 0.10 6.92
N GLU A 243 -29.44 0.63 7.16
CA GLU A 243 -30.68 0.17 6.51
C GLU A 243 -30.64 0.60 5.04
N MET A 244 -30.73 -0.35 4.11
CA MET A 244 -30.81 -0.05 2.67
C MET A 244 -32.26 0.15 2.23
N ASN A 245 -33.18 -0.61 2.83
CA ASN A 245 -34.62 -0.53 2.64
C ASN A 245 -35.29 -1.36 3.75
N SER A 246 -36.62 -1.42 3.73
CA SER A 246 -37.44 -2.14 4.72
C SER A 246 -37.17 -3.65 4.83
N SER A 247 -36.26 -4.23 4.06
CA SER A 247 -35.93 -5.66 4.02
C SER A 247 -34.44 -5.95 3.84
N SER A 248 -33.56 -4.95 3.92
CA SER A 248 -32.13 -5.11 3.62
C SER A 248 -31.24 -4.24 4.48
N ILE A 249 -30.13 -4.80 4.95
CA ILE A 249 -29.12 -4.14 5.77
C ILE A 249 -27.76 -4.33 5.10
N LEU A 250 -26.98 -3.26 4.96
CA LEU A 250 -25.61 -3.33 4.46
C LEU A 250 -24.63 -3.13 5.60
N ILE A 251 -23.67 -4.04 5.74
CA ILE A 251 -22.56 -3.93 6.68
C ILE A 251 -21.27 -3.81 5.86
N ASP A 252 -20.48 -2.78 6.15
CA ASP A 252 -19.15 -2.59 5.56
C ASP A 252 -18.08 -2.99 6.58
N PHE A 253 -17.07 -3.71 6.12
CA PHE A 253 -15.96 -4.20 6.92
C PHE A 253 -14.65 -3.56 6.46
N SER A 254 -13.72 -3.38 7.40
CA SER A 254 -12.42 -2.80 7.10
C SER A 254 -11.54 -3.72 6.23
N ARG A 255 -11.98 -4.96 5.99
CA ARG A 255 -11.25 -6.05 5.32
C ARG A 255 -12.21 -6.98 4.58
N TYR A 256 -11.65 -7.70 3.60
CA TYR A 256 -12.36 -8.78 2.91
C TYR A 256 -12.57 -9.99 3.82
N LEU A 257 -13.81 -10.48 3.89
CA LEU A 257 -14.20 -11.60 4.73
C LEU A 257 -14.09 -12.94 3.99
N ASP A 258 -13.80 -14.02 4.71
CA ASP A 258 -13.78 -15.37 4.17
C ASP A 258 -15.20 -15.81 3.80
N SER A 259 -15.40 -16.18 2.53
CA SER A 259 -16.71 -16.55 1.99
C SER A 259 -17.35 -17.76 2.67
N THR A 260 -16.59 -18.61 3.37
CA THR A 260 -17.14 -19.75 4.11
C THR A 260 -17.81 -19.34 5.42
N VAL A 261 -17.50 -18.15 5.95
CA VAL A 261 -18.09 -17.64 7.19
C VAL A 261 -18.94 -16.39 6.99
N ALA A 262 -18.62 -15.59 5.97
CA ALA A 262 -19.22 -14.27 5.76
C ALA A 262 -20.67 -14.32 5.27
N VAL A 263 -21.08 -15.40 4.62
CA VAL A 263 -22.46 -15.64 4.14
C VAL A 263 -23.23 -16.65 5.00
N THR A 264 -22.61 -17.11 6.10
CA THR A 264 -23.19 -18.11 7.00
C THR A 264 -24.12 -17.43 8.00
N GLN A 265 -25.43 -17.65 7.86
CA GLN A 265 -26.47 -16.99 8.67
C GLN A 265 -26.24 -17.08 10.19
N GLN A 266 -25.72 -18.20 10.68
CA GLN A 266 -25.49 -18.43 12.11
C GLN A 266 -24.46 -17.46 12.72
N ASN A 267 -23.65 -16.79 11.89
CA ASN A 267 -22.65 -15.82 12.32
C ASN A 267 -23.23 -14.41 12.54
N PHE A 268 -24.51 -14.19 12.21
CA PHE A 268 -25.20 -12.90 12.31
C PHE A 268 -26.48 -13.08 13.14
N ILE A 269 -26.38 -12.86 14.45
CA ILE A 269 -27.46 -13.10 15.40
C ILE A 269 -28.18 -11.78 15.67
N PHE A 270 -29.43 -11.69 15.24
CA PHE A 270 -30.27 -10.51 15.48
C PHE A 270 -30.86 -10.55 16.90
N ASP A 271 -31.05 -9.39 17.52
CA ASP A 271 -31.89 -9.32 18.71
C ASP A 271 -33.33 -9.78 18.39
N HIS A 272 -34.04 -10.25 19.42
CA HIS A 272 -35.29 -11.03 19.31
C HIS A 272 -36.49 -10.28 18.68
N SER A 273 -36.26 -9.09 18.11
CA SER A 273 -37.27 -8.25 17.45
C SER A 273 -37.40 -8.50 15.94
N ILE A 274 -36.54 -9.33 15.34
CA ILE A 274 -36.58 -9.75 13.92
C ILE A 274 -36.44 -11.28 13.81
N ALA A 275 -37.20 -11.91 12.90
CA ALA A 275 -36.97 -13.29 12.51
C ALA A 275 -35.64 -13.42 11.74
N ASN A 276 -34.88 -14.52 11.97
CA ASN A 276 -33.56 -14.77 11.37
C ASN A 276 -33.42 -14.30 9.90
N PRO A 277 -32.23 -13.87 9.47
CA PRO A 277 -31.97 -13.42 8.10
C PRO A 277 -32.59 -14.37 7.06
N SER A 278 -33.27 -13.82 6.05
CA SER A 278 -33.78 -14.61 4.93
C SER A 278 -32.66 -15.06 4.00
N SER A 279 -31.64 -14.21 3.81
CA SER A 279 -30.38 -14.56 3.16
C SER A 279 -29.27 -13.61 3.60
N ILE A 280 -28.01 -14.05 3.43
CA ILE A 280 -26.83 -13.21 3.55
C ILE A 280 -26.04 -13.38 2.27
N GLU A 281 -25.79 -12.27 1.58
CA GLU A 281 -25.11 -12.25 0.31
C GLU A 281 -24.00 -11.20 0.32
N TRP A 282 -23.05 -11.34 -0.58
CA TRP A 282 -22.06 -10.30 -0.80
C TRP A 282 -22.75 -9.02 -1.25
N GLY A 283 -22.23 -7.89 -0.78
CA GLY A 283 -22.71 -6.57 -1.13
C GLY A 283 -22.57 -6.25 -2.62
N VAL A 284 -22.98 -5.05 -2.99
CA VAL A 284 -23.10 -4.56 -4.36
C VAL A 284 -21.84 -4.88 -5.19
N ASN A 285 -22.03 -5.47 -6.38
CA ASN A 285 -20.97 -5.76 -7.37
C ASN A 285 -19.85 -6.74 -6.94
N GLY A 286 -20.05 -7.56 -5.89
CA GLY A 286 -19.07 -8.58 -5.49
C GLY A 286 -17.93 -8.05 -4.62
N ASP A 287 -18.12 -6.90 -3.99
CA ASP A 287 -17.19 -6.38 -2.98
C ASP A 287 -17.22 -7.27 -1.72
N VAL A 288 -16.15 -8.05 -1.55
CA VAL A 288 -16.01 -9.01 -0.44
C VAL A 288 -15.69 -8.36 0.91
N SER A 289 -15.66 -7.02 1.02
CA SER A 289 -15.71 -6.32 2.31
C SER A 289 -17.12 -5.91 2.73
N LYS A 290 -18.14 -6.17 1.90
CA LYS A 290 -19.51 -5.73 2.18
C LYS A 290 -20.46 -6.90 2.25
N ILE A 291 -21.31 -6.94 3.26
CA ILE A 291 -22.34 -7.97 3.43
C ILE A 291 -23.71 -7.33 3.37
N LEU A 292 -24.55 -7.84 2.48
CA LEU A 292 -25.96 -7.49 2.39
C LEU A 292 -26.77 -8.58 3.10
N ILE A 293 -27.43 -8.21 4.18
CA ILE A 293 -28.32 -9.10 4.93
C ILE A 293 -29.76 -8.80 4.51
N LYS A 294 -30.43 -9.82 3.98
CA LYS A 294 -31.87 -9.77 3.74
C LYS A 294 -32.61 -10.20 4.99
N VAL A 295 -33.61 -9.40 5.37
CA VAL A 295 -34.47 -9.66 6.52
C VAL A 295 -35.93 -9.57 6.11
N PRO A 296 -36.86 -10.26 6.78
CA PRO A 296 -38.27 -10.28 6.38
C PRO A 296 -38.91 -8.89 6.38
N ALA A 297 -38.64 -8.10 7.42
CA ALA A 297 -39.13 -6.74 7.55
C ALA A 297 -38.32 -5.97 8.60
N LEU A 298 -38.16 -4.66 8.38
CA LEU A 298 -37.61 -3.69 9.32
C LEU A 298 -38.69 -2.67 9.68
N ALA A 299 -39.02 -2.56 10.96
CA ALA A 299 -39.96 -1.57 11.46
C ALA A 299 -39.28 -0.20 11.50
N THR A 300 -39.99 0.83 11.01
CA THR A 300 -39.53 2.22 10.97
C THR A 300 -39.21 2.77 12.36
N GLY A 301 -38.12 3.55 12.49
CA GLY A 301 -37.76 4.23 13.74
C GLY A 301 -37.21 3.29 14.83
N THR A 302 -37.02 2.02 14.50
CA THR A 302 -36.62 0.96 15.44
C THR A 302 -35.11 0.81 15.46
N THR A 303 -34.55 0.66 16.65
CA THR A 303 -33.13 0.33 16.84
C THR A 303 -32.98 -1.18 16.89
N TYR A 304 -32.07 -1.71 16.07
CA TYR A 304 -31.75 -3.13 15.99
C TYR A 304 -30.29 -3.38 16.34
N SER A 305 -30.02 -4.51 16.98
CA SER A 305 -28.67 -5.00 17.24
C SER A 305 -28.40 -6.32 16.51
N ILE A 306 -27.18 -6.44 15.97
CA ILE A 306 -26.67 -7.65 15.32
C ILE A 306 -25.38 -8.06 16.03
N GLN A 307 -25.37 -9.26 16.60
CA GLN A 307 -24.17 -9.89 17.10
C GLN A 307 -23.46 -10.63 15.96
N LEU A 308 -22.24 -10.22 15.67
CA LEU A 308 -21.34 -10.82 14.70
C LEU A 308 -20.42 -11.80 15.40
N LYS A 309 -20.39 -13.06 14.93
CA LYS A 309 -19.57 -14.14 15.50
C LYS A 309 -18.82 -14.92 14.46
N ASN A 310 -17.66 -15.47 14.83
CA ASN A 310 -16.88 -16.40 14.00
C ASN A 310 -16.55 -15.86 12.60
N LEU A 311 -16.57 -14.54 12.42
CA LEU A 311 -16.13 -13.92 11.19
C LEU A 311 -14.60 -13.91 11.14
N LYS A 312 -14.06 -14.05 9.95
CA LYS A 312 -12.62 -13.99 9.72
C LYS A 312 -12.36 -13.40 8.35
N SER A 313 -11.18 -12.81 8.19
CA SER A 313 -10.73 -12.34 6.88
C SER A 313 -10.51 -13.53 5.94
N ILE A 314 -10.45 -13.27 4.62
CA ILE A 314 -10.03 -14.27 3.60
C ILE A 314 -8.67 -14.92 3.91
N ASN A 315 -7.88 -14.37 4.83
CA ASN A 315 -6.59 -14.89 5.27
C ASN A 315 -6.65 -15.53 6.66
N ASN A 316 -7.84 -15.96 7.09
CA ASN A 316 -8.08 -16.70 8.34
C ASN A 316 -7.74 -15.93 9.63
N VAL A 317 -7.70 -14.58 9.57
CA VAL A 317 -7.57 -13.75 10.77
C VAL A 317 -8.95 -13.53 11.37
N ALA A 318 -9.16 -14.02 12.59
CA ALA A 318 -10.44 -13.88 13.30
C ALA A 318 -10.75 -12.41 13.60
N MET A 319 -12.01 -12.04 13.36
CA MET A 319 -12.61 -10.83 13.90
C MET A 319 -13.05 -11.09 15.34
N ASN A 320 -12.89 -10.10 16.21
CA ASN A 320 -13.46 -10.19 17.56
C ASN A 320 -14.99 -10.19 17.46
N ASP A 321 -15.63 -11.10 18.20
CA ASP A 321 -17.08 -11.08 18.36
C ASP A 321 -17.53 -9.67 18.78
N THR A 322 -18.51 -9.13 18.06
CA THR A 322 -18.93 -7.74 18.22
C THR A 322 -20.43 -7.61 18.12
N VAL A 323 -20.99 -6.60 18.78
CA VAL A 323 -22.40 -6.23 18.62
C VAL A 323 -22.43 -4.87 17.92
N ILE A 324 -23.12 -4.81 16.79
CA ILE A 324 -23.38 -3.57 16.08
C ILE A 324 -24.84 -3.18 16.25
N THR A 325 -25.10 -1.87 16.25
CA THR A 325 -26.44 -1.31 16.41
C THR A 325 -26.70 -0.30 15.31
N PHE A 326 -27.90 -0.32 14.74
CA PHE A 326 -28.37 0.67 13.76
C PHE A 326 -29.83 1.03 14.01
N LYS A 327 -30.25 2.22 13.56
CA LYS A 327 -31.62 2.70 13.70
C LYS A 327 -32.24 2.88 12.32
N THR A 328 -33.44 2.34 12.12
CA THR A 328 -34.17 2.49 10.86
C THR A 328 -34.84 3.85 10.77
N SER A 329 -34.87 4.41 9.57
CA SER A 329 -35.33 5.80 9.35
C SER A 329 -36.70 5.91 8.68
N GLY A 330 -37.37 4.78 8.41
CA GLY A 330 -38.69 4.81 7.79
C GLY A 330 -38.63 5.23 6.34
N VAL A 331 -38.08 4.34 5.52
CA VAL A 331 -38.01 4.56 4.08
C VAL A 331 -39.33 4.09 3.46
N SER A 332 -40.16 5.04 3.05
CA SER A 332 -41.35 4.77 2.24
C SER A 332 -40.89 4.30 0.85
N GLY A 333 -41.48 3.21 0.36
CA GLY A 333 -41.08 2.55 -0.85
C GLY A 333 -41.29 3.41 -2.11
N ILE A 334 -40.31 3.23 -3.01
CA ILE A 334 -40.30 3.50 -4.46
C ILE A 334 -40.24 4.98 -4.86
N ASN A 335 -39.02 5.48 -5.00
CA ASN A 335 -38.55 6.00 -6.28
C ASN A 335 -37.15 5.44 -6.53
N ASN A 336 -36.83 5.15 -7.79
CA ASN A 336 -35.46 4.86 -8.23
C ASN A 336 -34.61 6.12 -8.01
N GLU A 337 -34.22 6.39 -6.77
CA GLU A 337 -33.19 7.38 -6.48
C GLU A 337 -31.88 6.61 -6.46
N GLN A 338 -31.33 6.51 -7.66
CA GLN A 338 -29.90 6.38 -7.89
C GLN A 338 -29.20 7.30 -6.87
N GLU A 339 -28.50 6.72 -5.88
CA GLU A 339 -27.75 7.49 -4.88
C GLU A 339 -26.99 8.59 -5.61
N MET A 340 -27.36 9.85 -5.36
CA MET A 340 -26.71 10.98 -6.02
C MET A 340 -25.25 10.99 -5.55
N PRO A 341 -24.28 10.87 -6.45
CA PRO A 341 -22.88 10.89 -6.06
C PRO A 341 -22.55 12.22 -5.38
N GLU A 342 -21.81 12.19 -4.27
CA GLU A 342 -21.43 13.42 -3.55
C GLU A 342 -20.37 14.27 -4.29
N GLY A 343 -19.84 13.80 -5.43
CA GLY A 343 -18.80 14.53 -6.19
C GLY A 343 -18.61 14.09 -7.64
N PHE A 344 -17.70 14.80 -8.32
CA PHE A 344 -17.11 14.37 -9.59
C PHE A 344 -15.92 13.46 -9.29
N VAL A 345 -15.92 12.24 -9.84
CA VAL A 345 -14.80 11.29 -9.67
C VAL A 345 -14.63 10.48 -10.95
N LEU A 346 -13.40 10.41 -11.46
CA LEU A 346 -13.02 9.44 -12.50
C LEU A 346 -12.22 8.30 -11.86
N HIS A 347 -12.81 7.10 -11.85
CA HIS A 347 -12.17 5.92 -11.23
C HIS A 347 -11.09 5.34 -12.14
N GLN A 348 -10.16 4.61 -11.52
CA GLN A 348 -9.19 3.79 -12.24
C GLN A 348 -9.93 2.68 -13.03
N ASN A 349 -9.62 2.52 -14.31
CA ASN A 349 -10.21 1.48 -15.14
C ASN A 349 -9.85 0.10 -14.58
N TYR A 350 -10.79 -0.85 -14.64
CA TYR A 350 -10.58 -2.21 -14.12
C TYR A 350 -11.00 -3.27 -15.16
N PRO A 351 -10.14 -4.26 -15.44
CA PRO A 351 -8.76 -4.41 -14.94
C PRO A 351 -7.80 -3.33 -15.48
N ASN A 352 -6.67 -3.10 -14.79
CA ASN A 352 -5.53 -2.31 -15.27
C ASN A 352 -4.24 -2.81 -14.61
N PRO A 353 -3.24 -3.37 -15.33
CA PRO A 353 -3.22 -3.57 -16.78
C PRO A 353 -4.33 -4.50 -17.30
N PHE A 354 -4.66 -4.42 -18.60
CA PHE A 354 -5.75 -5.21 -19.21
C PHE A 354 -5.43 -5.76 -20.60
N ASN A 355 -6.14 -6.82 -20.98
CA ASN A 355 -6.07 -7.45 -22.30
C ASN A 355 -7.39 -8.18 -22.65
N PRO A 356 -8.10 -7.86 -23.75
CA PRO A 356 -8.06 -6.60 -24.49
C PRO A 356 -9.05 -5.57 -23.96
N SER A 357 -9.92 -5.92 -22.99
CA SER A 357 -10.99 -5.03 -22.51
C SER A 357 -10.85 -4.63 -21.04
N SER A 358 -11.34 -3.43 -20.74
CA SER A 358 -11.41 -2.86 -19.39
C SER A 358 -12.65 -2.00 -19.24
N VAL A 359 -13.12 -1.78 -18.01
CA VAL A 359 -14.26 -0.92 -17.71
C VAL A 359 -13.76 0.37 -17.07
N ILE A 360 -14.15 1.50 -17.64
CA ILE A 360 -13.93 2.84 -17.10
C ILE A 360 -15.22 3.28 -16.40
N SER A 361 -15.14 3.68 -15.13
CA SER A 361 -16.29 4.18 -14.37
C SER A 361 -16.05 5.59 -13.84
N TRP A 362 -17.12 6.37 -13.72
CA TRP A 362 -17.08 7.73 -13.19
C TRP A 362 -18.40 8.10 -12.53
N GLN A 363 -18.38 9.21 -11.81
CA GLN A 363 -19.51 9.74 -11.07
C GLN A 363 -19.67 11.24 -11.34
N LEU A 364 -20.92 11.68 -11.50
CA LEU A 364 -21.31 13.07 -11.66
C LEU A 364 -22.30 13.44 -10.55
N ALA A 365 -21.94 14.39 -9.69
CA ALA A 365 -22.85 14.90 -8.65
C ALA A 365 -23.99 15.77 -9.21
N VAL A 366 -23.77 16.36 -10.39
CA VAL A 366 -24.72 17.24 -11.08
C VAL A 366 -24.72 16.90 -12.56
N GLY A 367 -25.91 16.96 -13.19
CA GLY A 367 -26.05 16.77 -14.62
C GLY A 367 -25.16 17.73 -15.41
N SER A 368 -24.38 17.21 -16.35
CA SER A 368 -23.39 17.97 -17.09
C SER A 368 -23.10 17.34 -18.44
N TYR A 369 -22.63 18.17 -19.37
CA TYR A 369 -22.10 17.69 -20.64
C TYR A 369 -20.74 17.03 -20.39
N ALA A 370 -20.66 15.72 -20.64
CA ALA A 370 -19.52 14.88 -20.31
C ALA A 370 -18.81 14.40 -21.58
N THR A 371 -17.48 14.46 -21.57
CA THR A 371 -16.62 13.97 -22.64
C THR A 371 -15.54 13.06 -22.08
N LEU A 372 -15.55 11.78 -22.46
CA LEU A 372 -14.55 10.77 -22.07
C LEU A 372 -13.76 10.35 -23.31
N LYS A 373 -12.45 10.62 -23.30
CA LYS A 373 -11.53 10.37 -24.42
C LYS A 373 -10.32 9.58 -24.00
N ILE A 374 -9.76 8.80 -24.93
CA ILE A 374 -8.54 8.02 -24.80
C ILE A 374 -7.43 8.68 -25.61
N TYR A 375 -6.23 8.74 -25.06
CA TYR A 375 -5.05 9.36 -25.66
C TYR A 375 -3.84 8.42 -25.60
N ASP A 376 -2.95 8.53 -26.59
CA ASP A 376 -1.62 7.92 -26.52
C ASP A 376 -0.65 8.75 -25.64
N VAL A 377 0.60 8.29 -25.51
CA VAL A 377 1.64 8.97 -24.72
C VAL A 377 2.09 10.32 -25.29
N LEU A 378 1.78 10.61 -26.56
CA LEU A 378 2.08 11.88 -27.21
C LEU A 378 0.90 12.86 -27.10
N GLY A 379 -0.22 12.43 -26.52
CA GLY A 379 -1.44 13.22 -26.39
C GLY A 379 -2.34 13.19 -27.62
N ASN A 380 -2.10 12.30 -28.59
CA ASN A 380 -3.02 12.13 -29.71
C ASN A 380 -4.29 11.43 -29.24
N GLU A 381 -5.45 11.92 -29.65
CA GLU A 381 -6.73 11.28 -29.39
C GLU A 381 -6.84 9.96 -30.17
N ILE A 382 -7.12 8.88 -29.46
CA ILE A 382 -7.25 7.52 -29.99
C ILE A 382 -8.71 7.11 -30.12
N ALA A 383 -9.55 7.50 -29.16
CA ALA A 383 -10.97 7.19 -29.16
C ALA A 383 -11.77 8.19 -28.32
N GLU A 384 -13.01 8.43 -28.71
CA GLU A 384 -14.03 9.13 -27.92
C GLU A 384 -15.07 8.09 -27.48
N LEU A 385 -15.24 7.91 -26.17
CA LEU A 385 -16.13 6.90 -25.60
C LEU A 385 -17.46 7.50 -25.14
N VAL A 386 -17.45 8.77 -24.74
CA VAL A 386 -18.63 9.53 -24.30
C VAL A 386 -18.50 10.96 -24.77
N ASN A 387 -19.59 11.54 -25.28
CA ASN A 387 -19.68 12.93 -25.70
C ASN A 387 -21.15 13.38 -25.77
N ASN A 388 -21.78 13.52 -24.60
CA ASN A 388 -23.18 13.91 -24.50
C ASN A 388 -23.50 14.49 -23.11
N TYR A 389 -24.71 15.02 -22.97
CA TYR A 389 -25.24 15.40 -21.66
C TYR A 389 -25.64 14.16 -20.86
N LEU A 390 -25.17 14.08 -19.62
CA LEU A 390 -25.48 13.02 -18.66
C LEU A 390 -26.09 13.66 -17.41
N GLU A 391 -27.12 13.03 -16.85
CA GLU A 391 -27.70 13.43 -15.56
C GLU A 391 -26.74 13.13 -14.40
N ALA A 392 -27.04 13.62 -13.20
CA ALA A 392 -26.30 13.22 -12.00
C ALA A 392 -26.39 11.70 -11.80
N GLY A 393 -25.27 11.04 -11.54
CA GLY A 393 -25.24 9.58 -11.43
C GLY A 393 -23.86 8.95 -11.58
N THR A 394 -23.83 7.64 -11.39
CA THR A 394 -22.66 6.80 -11.65
C THR A 394 -22.78 6.14 -13.02
N TYR A 395 -21.69 6.15 -13.78
CA TYR A 395 -21.62 5.66 -15.14
C TYR A 395 -20.44 4.69 -15.31
N LYS A 396 -20.56 3.81 -16.30
CA LYS A 396 -19.47 2.94 -16.73
C LYS A 396 -19.52 2.73 -18.24
N VAL A 397 -18.35 2.59 -18.86
CA VAL A 397 -18.20 2.21 -20.27
C VAL A 397 -17.14 1.13 -20.38
N GLU A 398 -17.39 0.13 -21.22
CA GLU A 398 -16.38 -0.85 -21.58
C GLU A 398 -15.51 -0.30 -22.72
N PHE A 399 -14.19 -0.41 -22.57
CA PHE A 399 -13.21 -0.06 -23.58
C PHE A 399 -12.50 -1.31 -24.08
N ASN A 400 -12.58 -1.58 -25.38
CA ASN A 400 -11.90 -2.69 -26.05
C ASN A 400 -10.71 -2.16 -26.85
N ALA A 401 -9.50 -2.58 -26.45
CA ALA A 401 -8.24 -2.14 -27.00
C ALA A 401 -7.56 -3.19 -27.91
N SER A 402 -8.33 -4.13 -28.48
CA SER A 402 -7.79 -5.20 -29.34
C SER A 402 -6.98 -4.68 -30.55
N SER A 403 -7.35 -3.51 -31.08
CA SER A 403 -6.66 -2.83 -32.19
C SER A 403 -5.41 -2.04 -31.77
N LEU A 404 -5.18 -1.85 -30.46
CA LEU A 404 -4.06 -1.06 -29.94
C LEU A 404 -2.85 -1.94 -29.59
N SER A 405 -1.65 -1.36 -29.59
CA SER A 405 -0.43 -2.05 -29.13
C SER A 405 -0.33 -2.04 -27.60
N SER A 406 0.36 -3.03 -27.03
CA SER A 406 0.75 -2.99 -25.62
C SER A 406 1.48 -1.69 -25.30
N GLY A 407 1.17 -1.06 -24.18
CA GLY A 407 1.75 0.23 -23.83
C GLY A 407 0.90 1.02 -22.84
N ILE A 408 1.37 2.24 -22.57
CA ILE A 408 0.70 3.20 -21.70
C ILE A 408 -0.21 4.09 -22.54
N TYR A 409 -1.42 4.31 -22.05
CA TYR A 409 -2.40 5.23 -22.62
C TYR A 409 -3.01 6.04 -21.49
N PHE A 410 -3.70 7.11 -21.83
CA PHE A 410 -4.41 7.96 -20.89
C PHE A 410 -5.87 8.05 -21.25
N TYR A 411 -6.72 8.27 -20.26
CA TYR A 411 -8.10 8.65 -20.49
C TYR A 411 -8.43 9.88 -19.66
N SER A 412 -9.15 10.81 -20.27
CA SER A 412 -9.60 12.03 -19.62
C SER A 412 -11.11 12.12 -19.67
N LEU A 413 -11.71 12.47 -18.53
CA LEU A 413 -13.10 12.84 -18.40
C LEU A 413 -13.18 14.34 -18.13
N THR A 414 -13.93 15.05 -18.98
CA THR A 414 -14.34 16.45 -18.73
C THR A 414 -15.84 16.47 -18.50
N ALA A 415 -16.32 17.12 -17.45
CA ALA A 415 -17.73 17.32 -17.19
C ALA A 415 -17.98 18.69 -16.52
N GLY A 416 -18.59 19.62 -17.28
CA GLY A 416 -18.71 21.02 -16.84
C GLY A 416 -17.33 21.66 -16.61
N ASN A 417 -17.07 22.15 -15.39
CA ASN A 417 -15.78 22.73 -15.00
C ASN A 417 -14.77 21.69 -14.45
N ASN A 418 -15.19 20.43 -14.31
CA ASN A 418 -14.34 19.38 -13.76
C ASN A 418 -13.59 18.64 -14.87
N HIS A 419 -12.33 18.31 -14.62
CA HIS A 419 -11.48 17.56 -15.52
C HIS A 419 -10.57 16.62 -14.72
N GLU A 420 -10.63 15.32 -14.99
CA GLU A 420 -9.70 14.32 -14.43
C GLU A 420 -9.07 13.49 -15.54
N LEU A 421 -7.81 13.12 -15.32
CA LEU A 421 -7.02 12.28 -16.22
C LEU A 421 -6.46 11.09 -15.45
N ARG A 422 -6.50 9.91 -16.07
CA ARG A 422 -6.00 8.65 -15.50
C ARG A 422 -5.18 7.89 -16.53
N LYS A 423 -4.26 7.08 -16.04
CA LYS A 423 -3.37 6.23 -16.85
C LYS A 423 -3.96 4.82 -16.97
N MET A 424 -3.89 4.22 -18.15
CA MET A 424 -4.20 2.80 -18.36
C MET A 424 -3.02 2.09 -19.04
N VAL A 425 -2.90 0.79 -18.83
CA VAL A 425 -1.83 -0.05 -19.38
C VAL A 425 -2.46 -1.22 -20.13
N ILE A 426 -2.19 -1.29 -21.43
CA ILE A 426 -2.62 -2.40 -22.29
C ILE A 426 -1.50 -3.44 -22.34
N LEU A 427 -1.85 -4.70 -22.13
CA LEU A 427 -0.99 -5.86 -22.34
C LEU A 427 -1.57 -6.68 -23.51
N LYS A 428 -0.72 -7.25 -24.35
CA LYS A 428 -1.09 -8.26 -25.34
C LYS A 428 -0.47 -9.59 -24.96
#